data_AF-A0A2P0ZE99-F1
#
_entry.id   AF-A0A2P0ZE99-F1
#
_cell.length_a   1.000
_cell.length_b   1.000
_cell.length_c   1.000
_cell.angle_alpha   90.00
_cell.angle_beta   90.00
_cell.angle_gamma   90.00
#
_symmetry.space_group_name_H-M   'P 1'
#
loop_
_entity.id
_entity.type
_entity.pdbx_description
1 polymer ?
#
loop_
_entity_poly.entity_id
_entity_poly.type
_entity_poly.pdbx_seq_one_letter_code
_entity_poly.pdbx_strand_id
1 'polypeptide(L)'
;MAADMAGCCCFSCFGFLRKLHHRPAAGDSDGAPSKDLLLPLPRSSDDGSFYAGDDPDNSSSFLGDESRSFYEREEEDYLLRQSDGDGDDEPPRKRSEDIILSRARNGFACRDSLVRDTRKLFRSEDETTGCKMINQYVHLGKIGAGSYGKVVKYRNIKDGRLYAIKVLSKHYMLKVRVVRSETAMTDVLREVSLMKMLDHPNIVNLIEVIDDPNTDKFYMVLEYVEGKMVCDNGIGLGEATSRKYLRDIVSGVMYLHSHNIIHGDIKPDNLLVTSTGNVKIGDFSVSQIFEDDDDMLWRSPGTPVFTAPECCQGSAYHGRTADTWAVGVTLYCMITGKYPFLGETLQETYDKIANDPVEIPGDTSPQLADLMQRLLYKDPGHRMTLQAVAAHPWVAGAEGPVPEFVCRCGFGRRNRSDSQEAVQ
;
A
#
# COMPACT_ATOMS: atom_id res chain seq x y z
N MET A 1 33.33 0.67 0.96
CA MET A 1 32.66 -0.65 0.92
C MET A 1 31.18 -0.38 0.94
N ALA A 2 30.56 -0.36 -0.25
CA ALA A 2 29.13 -0.15 -0.41
C ALA A 2 28.45 -1.53 -0.33
N ALA A 3 27.56 -1.73 0.63
CA ALA A 3 26.76 -2.93 0.70
C ALA A 3 25.74 -2.89 -0.45
N ASP A 4 25.78 -3.92 -1.28
CA ASP A 4 24.94 -4.11 -2.45
C ASP A 4 23.49 -4.38 -2.00
N MET A 5 22.58 -3.45 -2.28
CA MET A 5 21.15 -3.50 -1.87
C MET A 5 20.29 -4.44 -2.76
N ALA A 6 20.89 -5.40 -3.45
CA ALA A 6 20.19 -6.28 -4.38
C ALA A 6 19.73 -7.63 -3.77
N GLY A 7 20.04 -7.90 -2.49
CA GLY A 7 19.93 -9.26 -1.91
C GLY A 7 18.71 -9.58 -1.06
N CYS A 8 17.91 -8.61 -0.61
CA CYS A 8 16.76 -8.86 0.28
C CYS A 8 15.41 -8.78 -0.45
N CYS A 9 15.27 -9.55 -1.52
CA CYS A 9 13.96 -9.82 -2.13
C CYS A 9 13.22 -10.90 -1.34
N CYS A 10 12.81 -10.58 -0.11
CA CYS A 10 11.72 -11.32 0.53
C CYS A 10 10.40 -10.72 0.04
N PHE A 11 9.62 -11.54 -0.63
CA PHE A 11 8.36 -11.24 -1.31
C PHE A 11 7.41 -10.39 -0.45
N SER A 12 7.38 -9.08 -0.65
CA SER A 12 6.16 -8.31 -0.40
C SER A 12 5.25 -8.54 -1.60
N CYS A 13 4.18 -9.29 -1.40
CA CYS A 13 3.37 -9.81 -2.49
C CYS A 13 2.49 -8.75 -3.17
N PHE A 14 2.38 -7.48 -2.72
CA PHE A 14 1.31 -6.60 -3.24
C PHE A 14 1.73 -5.19 -3.68
N GLY A 15 2.98 -4.80 -3.44
CA GLY A 15 3.48 -3.46 -3.81
C GLY A 15 3.57 -3.21 -5.32
N PHE A 16 3.38 -1.96 -5.73
CA PHE A 16 3.55 -1.47 -7.10
C PHE A 16 5.04 -1.54 -7.52
N LEU A 17 5.57 -2.73 -7.82
CA LEU A 17 6.97 -2.86 -8.21
C LEU A 17 7.23 -2.29 -9.60
N ARG A 18 8.06 -1.24 -9.68
CA ARG A 18 8.73 -0.77 -10.89
C ARG A 18 10.15 -1.34 -10.89
N LYS A 19 10.45 -2.33 -11.74
CA LYS A 19 11.84 -2.81 -11.91
C LYS A 19 12.68 -1.71 -12.56
N LEU A 20 13.78 -1.32 -11.92
CA LEU A 20 14.86 -0.55 -12.55
C LEU A 20 15.54 -1.43 -13.62
N HIS A 21 15.57 -0.96 -14.86
CA HIS A 21 16.44 -1.55 -15.88
C HIS A 21 17.87 -1.04 -15.66
N HIS A 22 18.72 -1.85 -15.04
CA HIS A 22 20.17 -1.67 -15.13
C HIS A 22 20.68 -2.33 -16.42
N ARG A 23 21.15 -1.52 -17.37
CA ARG A 23 22.11 -1.98 -18.38
C ARG A 23 23.49 -2.03 -17.71
N PRO A 24 24.25 -3.14 -17.81
CA PRO A 24 25.62 -3.17 -17.32
C PRO A 24 26.50 -2.27 -18.21
N ALA A 25 27.23 -1.35 -17.59
CA ALA A 25 28.26 -0.56 -18.24
C ALA A 25 29.57 -1.38 -18.27
N ALA A 26 30.12 -1.57 -19.47
CA ALA A 26 31.48 -2.06 -19.67
C ALA A 26 32.49 -0.90 -19.51
N GLY A 27 33.67 -1.20 -18.95
CA GLY A 27 34.66 -0.23 -18.49
C GLY A 27 35.54 0.43 -19.56
N ASP A 28 36.03 1.61 -19.18
CA ASP A 28 37.23 2.39 -19.52
C ASP A 28 37.86 2.36 -20.93
N SER A 29 37.90 3.52 -21.60
CA SER A 29 39.10 4.40 -21.71
C SER A 29 38.95 5.52 -22.78
N ASP A 30 39.42 6.72 -22.41
CA ASP A 30 39.92 7.89 -23.19
C ASP A 30 39.21 8.48 -24.43
N GLY A 31 39.04 9.81 -24.41
CA GLY A 31 38.97 10.66 -25.62
C GLY A 31 37.94 11.81 -25.61
N ALA A 32 38.41 13.05 -25.74
CA ALA A 32 37.69 14.33 -25.64
C ALA A 32 36.76 14.69 -26.85
N PRO A 33 36.00 15.82 -26.84
CA PRO A 33 34.64 15.95 -27.41
C PRO A 33 34.53 16.61 -28.80
N SER A 34 33.36 16.45 -29.46
CA SER A 34 32.83 17.45 -30.42
C SER A 34 31.33 17.34 -30.70
N LYS A 35 30.76 18.50 -31.08
CA LYS A 35 29.36 18.83 -31.38
C LYS A 35 28.90 18.27 -32.75
N ASP A 36 27.61 17.97 -32.91
CA ASP A 36 26.69 18.58 -33.89
C ASP A 36 25.41 17.76 -34.21
N LEU A 37 24.27 18.46 -34.09
CA LEU A 37 23.09 18.58 -34.98
C LEU A 37 22.51 17.37 -35.77
N LEU A 38 21.25 17.05 -35.44
CA LEU A 38 20.04 16.98 -36.29
C LEU A 38 20.07 16.34 -37.72
N LEU A 39 19.28 15.25 -37.86
CA LEU A 39 18.51 14.71 -39.03
C LEU A 39 19.29 13.96 -40.16
N PRO A 40 18.64 13.14 -41.03
CA PRO A 40 17.53 12.18 -40.91
C PRO A 40 17.86 10.76 -41.49
N LEU A 41 16.96 9.79 -41.27
CA LEU A 41 16.94 8.32 -41.58
C LEU A 41 17.54 7.83 -42.93
N PRO A 42 17.86 6.52 -43.03
CA PRO A 42 17.19 5.72 -44.07
C PRO A 42 16.74 4.30 -43.66
N ARG A 43 15.75 3.84 -44.44
CA ARG A 43 15.14 2.51 -44.50
C ARG A 43 16.15 1.40 -44.86
N SER A 44 15.99 0.23 -44.25
CA SER A 44 16.40 -1.05 -44.84
C SER A 44 15.24 -2.04 -44.75
N SER A 45 15.00 -2.68 -45.90
CA SER A 45 13.95 -3.63 -46.25
C SER A 45 14.20 -5.05 -45.73
N ASP A 46 13.08 -5.76 -45.52
CA ASP A 46 12.87 -7.22 -45.51
C ASP A 46 13.75 -8.10 -44.62
N ASP A 47 13.14 -8.61 -43.54
CA ASP A 47 12.95 -10.05 -43.40
C ASP A 47 11.59 -10.32 -42.76
N GLY A 48 10.75 -11.05 -43.51
CA GLY A 48 9.43 -11.49 -43.08
C GLY A 48 9.54 -12.59 -42.05
N SER A 49 9.64 -12.20 -40.77
CA SER A 49 9.37 -13.11 -39.66
C SER A 49 8.51 -12.40 -38.60
N PHE A 50 7.37 -13.03 -38.36
CA PHE A 50 6.39 -12.71 -37.33
C PHE A 50 7.07 -12.80 -35.95
N TYR A 51 7.55 -11.67 -35.42
CA TYR A 51 8.01 -11.59 -34.05
C TYR A 51 6.82 -11.61 -33.10
N ALA A 52 6.51 -12.82 -32.64
CA ALA A 52 5.71 -13.10 -31.47
C ALA A 52 6.45 -12.62 -30.21
N GLY A 53 5.86 -11.67 -29.50
CA GLY A 53 6.44 -11.18 -28.26
C GLY A 53 5.68 -10.00 -27.68
N ASP A 54 4.34 -10.11 -27.58
CA ASP A 54 3.49 -9.40 -26.60
C ASP A 54 2.01 -9.69 -26.89
N ASP A 55 1.66 -10.98 -26.94
CA ASP A 55 0.27 -11.45 -26.98
C ASP A 55 -0.11 -11.98 -25.58
N PRO A 56 -1.22 -11.52 -24.96
CA PRO A 56 -1.49 -11.72 -23.54
C PRO A 56 -2.12 -13.08 -23.18
N ASP A 57 -2.11 -14.07 -24.09
CA ASP A 57 -2.86 -15.32 -23.94
C ASP A 57 -2.01 -16.61 -23.87
N ASN A 58 -0.67 -16.54 -23.77
CA ASN A 58 0.11 -17.76 -23.55
C ASN A 58 0.29 -18.10 -22.05
N SER A 59 -0.72 -18.76 -21.49
CA SER A 59 -0.65 -19.41 -20.18
C SER A 59 0.16 -20.71 -20.27
N SER A 60 1.48 -20.65 -20.16
CA SER A 60 2.31 -21.83 -19.88
C SER A 60 3.64 -21.46 -19.23
N SER A 61 3.65 -21.32 -17.90
CA SER A 61 4.78 -21.58 -16.99
C SER A 61 4.42 -21.13 -15.57
N PHE A 62 3.50 -21.87 -14.94
CA PHE A 62 3.19 -21.73 -13.51
C PHE A 62 3.23 -23.11 -12.87
N LEU A 63 4.40 -23.74 -12.83
CA LEU A 63 4.66 -24.91 -12.00
C LEU A 63 6.08 -24.82 -11.40
N GLY A 64 6.13 -24.94 -10.08
CA GLY A 64 7.28 -24.81 -9.18
C GLY A 64 6.84 -23.93 -7.99
N ASP A 65 6.84 -24.35 -6.73
CA ASP A 65 7.44 -25.48 -6.03
C ASP A 65 6.60 -25.72 -4.76
N GLU A 66 6.34 -26.98 -4.38
CA GLU A 66 5.60 -27.31 -3.15
C GLU A 66 6.52 -27.16 -1.94
N SER A 67 6.51 -25.98 -1.33
CA SER A 67 7.02 -25.78 0.03
C SER A 67 5.83 -25.58 0.96
N ARG A 68 5.51 -26.60 1.75
CA ARG A 68 4.60 -26.51 2.90
C ARG A 68 5.03 -25.33 3.76
N SER A 69 4.20 -24.30 3.77
CA SER A 69 4.52 -23.08 4.50
C SER A 69 4.34 -23.29 5.99
N PHE A 70 5.28 -22.80 6.78
CA PHE A 70 5.30 -22.78 8.25
C PHE A 70 3.97 -22.28 8.88
N TYR A 71 3.18 -21.52 8.13
CA TYR A 71 1.90 -20.91 8.50
C TYR A 71 0.72 -21.89 8.67
N GLU A 72 0.80 -23.14 8.20
CA GLU A 72 -0.32 -24.10 8.35
C GLU A 72 -0.56 -24.50 9.81
N ARG A 73 0.49 -24.51 10.65
CA ARG A 73 0.42 -24.99 12.05
C ARG A 73 -0.20 -23.96 12.99
N GLU A 74 -0.08 -22.67 12.71
CA GLU A 74 -0.66 -21.60 13.53
C GLU A 74 -2.17 -21.39 13.24
N GLU A 75 -2.68 -21.85 12.07
CA GLU A 75 -4.11 -21.80 11.76
C GLU A 75 -4.94 -22.85 12.51
N GLU A 76 -4.36 -24.01 12.85
CA GLU A 76 -5.05 -25.03 13.66
C GLU A 76 -5.40 -24.45 15.04
N ASP A 77 -4.48 -23.70 15.65
CA ASP A 77 -4.70 -22.99 16.91
C ASP A 77 -5.76 -21.88 16.78
N TYR A 78 -5.88 -21.20 15.64
CA TYR A 78 -6.90 -20.16 15.41
C TYR A 78 -8.32 -20.74 15.36
N LEU A 79 -8.52 -21.87 14.69
CA LEU A 79 -9.83 -22.53 14.61
C LEU A 79 -10.16 -23.33 15.88
N LEU A 80 -9.16 -23.91 16.55
CA LEU A 80 -9.32 -24.60 17.83
C LEU A 80 -9.61 -23.62 18.98
N ARG A 81 -9.02 -22.41 18.98
CA ARG A 81 -9.34 -21.38 19.99
C ARG A 81 -10.71 -20.71 19.80
N GLN A 82 -11.29 -20.79 18.60
CA GLN A 82 -12.71 -20.45 18.41
C GLN A 82 -13.65 -21.55 18.90
N SER A 83 -13.19 -22.79 19.07
CA SER A 83 -14.01 -23.90 19.56
C SER A 83 -13.86 -24.18 21.05
N ASP A 84 -12.71 -23.87 21.66
CA ASP A 84 -12.37 -24.34 23.01
C ASP A 84 -12.25 -23.21 24.08
N GLY A 85 -12.87 -22.06 23.85
CA GLY A 85 -13.01 -20.99 24.85
C GLY A 85 -14.40 -20.98 25.47
N ASP A 86 -14.57 -21.67 26.60
CA ASP A 86 -15.80 -21.72 27.40
C ASP A 86 -16.04 -20.36 28.11
N GLY A 87 -17.22 -19.75 27.89
CA GLY A 87 -17.81 -18.71 28.74
C GLY A 87 -17.80 -17.25 28.25
N ASP A 88 -18.68 -16.90 27.32
CA ASP A 88 -19.64 -15.76 27.40
C ASP A 88 -20.33 -15.51 26.04
N ASP A 89 -21.58 -15.04 26.09
CA ASP A 89 -22.58 -14.81 25.03
C ASP A 89 -22.19 -13.80 23.92
N GLU A 90 -20.92 -13.74 23.50
CA GLU A 90 -20.48 -12.75 22.51
C GLU A 90 -20.69 -13.26 21.07
N PRO A 91 -21.49 -12.56 20.23
CA PRO A 91 -21.70 -12.98 18.86
C PRO A 91 -20.38 -12.97 18.08
N PRO A 92 -20.19 -13.89 17.12
CA PRO A 92 -18.97 -13.95 16.33
C PRO A 92 -18.71 -12.60 15.64
N ARG A 93 -17.46 -12.11 15.71
CA ARG A 93 -17.02 -10.86 15.07
C ARG A 93 -17.49 -10.82 13.61
N LYS A 94 -18.13 -9.70 13.22
CA LYS A 94 -18.67 -9.55 11.87
C LYS A 94 -17.54 -9.49 10.83
N ARG A 95 -17.80 -10.06 9.66
CA ARG A 95 -16.85 -9.99 8.53
C ARG A 95 -16.79 -8.59 7.96
N SER A 96 -15.62 -8.19 7.44
CA SER A 96 -15.40 -6.87 6.86
C SER A 96 -16.46 -6.50 5.81
N GLU A 97 -16.93 -7.46 5.01
CA GLU A 97 -17.95 -7.21 3.99
C GLU A 97 -19.31 -6.82 4.60
N ASP A 98 -19.70 -7.44 5.71
CA ASP A 98 -20.95 -7.14 6.42
C ASP A 98 -20.90 -5.76 7.06
N ILE A 99 -19.74 -5.38 7.61
CA ILE A 99 -19.50 -4.06 8.20
C ILE A 99 -19.63 -2.98 7.14
N ILE A 100 -19.01 -3.18 5.98
CA ILE A 100 -19.06 -2.24 4.85
C ILE A 100 -20.50 -2.09 4.35
N LEU A 101 -21.23 -3.20 4.17
CA LEU A 101 -22.63 -3.16 3.73
C LEU A 101 -23.54 -2.47 4.75
N SER A 102 -23.34 -2.74 6.05
CA SER A 102 -24.06 -2.07 7.14
C SER A 102 -23.80 -0.56 7.11
N ARG A 103 -22.54 -0.15 6.99
CA ARG A 103 -22.15 1.26 6.93
C ARG A 103 -22.73 1.98 5.71
N ALA A 104 -22.70 1.35 4.54
CA ALA A 104 -23.30 1.89 3.33
C ALA A 104 -24.82 2.10 3.48
N ARG A 105 -25.54 1.12 4.06
CA ARG A 105 -26.99 1.24 4.34
C ARG A 105 -27.33 2.36 5.30
N ASN A 106 -26.45 2.64 6.26
CA ASN A 106 -26.63 3.68 7.27
C ASN A 106 -26.09 5.07 6.82
N GLY A 107 -25.67 5.21 5.55
CA GLY A 107 -25.21 6.49 5.00
C GLY A 107 -23.77 6.87 5.40
N PHE A 108 -22.96 5.92 5.86
CA PHE A 108 -21.59 6.18 6.33
C PHE A 108 -20.51 6.16 5.22
N ALA A 109 -20.83 6.63 4.02
CA ALA A 109 -19.85 6.79 2.94
C ALA A 109 -19.28 8.22 2.95
N CYS A 110 -17.96 8.39 2.82
CA CYS A 110 -17.32 9.71 2.82
C CYS A 110 -17.42 10.45 1.48
N ARG A 111 -17.77 9.76 0.40
CA ARG A 111 -17.70 10.25 -0.97
C ARG A 111 -18.99 10.95 -1.40
N ASP A 112 -18.83 12.05 -2.14
CA ASP A 112 -19.94 12.72 -2.84
C ASP A 112 -20.36 11.97 -4.11
N SER A 113 -19.37 11.41 -4.81
CA SER A 113 -19.57 10.65 -6.05
C SER A 113 -19.26 9.18 -5.83
N LEU A 114 -20.23 8.32 -6.19
CA LEU A 114 -20.05 6.88 -6.19
C LEU A 114 -18.97 6.45 -7.18
N VAL A 115 -18.19 5.45 -6.80
CA VAL A 115 -17.31 4.72 -7.73
C VAL A 115 -18.17 4.10 -8.82
N ARG A 116 -17.76 4.24 -10.08
CA ARG A 116 -18.51 3.66 -11.20
C ARG A 116 -18.33 2.14 -11.22
N ASP A 117 -19.42 1.40 -11.31
CA ASP A 117 -19.42 -0.04 -11.57
C ASP A 117 -19.77 -0.31 -13.03
N THR A 118 -18.86 -0.94 -13.77
CA THR A 118 -19.03 -1.25 -15.20
C THR A 118 -19.01 -2.77 -15.41
N ARG A 119 -20.12 -3.30 -15.95
CA ARG A 119 -20.33 -4.74 -16.18
C ARG A 119 -20.02 -5.22 -17.59
N LYS A 120 -19.58 -4.32 -18.48
CA LYS A 120 -19.26 -4.65 -19.88
C LYS A 120 -17.95 -4.02 -20.29
N LEU A 121 -17.03 -4.85 -20.79
CA LEU A 121 -15.71 -4.45 -21.25
C LEU A 121 -15.70 -4.39 -22.78
N PHE A 122 -15.35 -3.24 -23.33
CA PHE A 122 -15.07 -3.06 -24.74
C PHE A 122 -13.56 -2.90 -24.92
N ARG A 123 -12.97 -3.72 -25.79
CA ARG A 123 -11.57 -3.61 -26.20
C ARG A 123 -11.53 -3.18 -27.66
N SER A 124 -10.68 -2.23 -27.98
CA SER A 124 -10.43 -1.79 -29.36
C SER A 124 -8.96 -1.44 -29.54
N GLU A 125 -8.53 -1.42 -30.79
CA GLU A 125 -7.22 -0.95 -31.20
C GLU A 125 -7.41 0.05 -32.33
N ASP A 126 -6.80 1.22 -32.19
CA ASP A 126 -6.87 2.25 -33.22
C ASP A 126 -5.96 1.83 -34.39
N GLU A 127 -6.54 1.63 -35.57
CA GLU A 127 -5.85 1.11 -36.76
C GLU A 127 -4.72 2.04 -37.26
N THR A 128 -4.80 3.34 -36.95
CA THR A 128 -3.83 4.34 -37.44
C THR A 128 -2.65 4.47 -36.48
N THR A 129 -2.91 4.42 -35.18
CA THR A 129 -1.93 4.66 -34.12
C THR A 129 -1.46 3.40 -33.42
N GLY A 130 -2.11 2.25 -33.65
CA GLY A 130 -1.90 0.99 -32.92
C GLY A 130 -2.26 1.09 -31.43
N CYS A 131 -2.96 2.16 -31.01
CA CYS A 131 -3.24 2.40 -29.61
C CYS A 131 -4.36 1.49 -29.11
N LYS A 132 -4.02 0.61 -28.16
CA LYS A 132 -4.99 -0.28 -27.50
C LYS A 132 -5.83 0.50 -26.49
N MET A 133 -7.12 0.18 -26.42
CA MET A 133 -8.08 0.83 -25.54
C MET A 133 -8.93 -0.19 -24.78
N ILE A 134 -9.29 0.19 -23.55
CA ILE A 134 -10.35 -0.47 -22.79
C ILE A 134 -11.42 0.58 -22.44
N ASN A 135 -12.65 0.39 -22.92
CA ASN A 135 -13.71 1.40 -22.86
C ASN A 135 -13.18 2.78 -23.31
N GLN A 136 -13.24 3.81 -22.45
CA GLN A 136 -12.71 5.16 -22.70
C GLN A 136 -11.22 5.35 -22.38
N TYR A 137 -10.50 4.30 -21.96
CA TYR A 137 -9.12 4.40 -21.50
C TYR A 137 -8.13 3.94 -22.57
N VAL A 138 -7.26 4.85 -23.02
CA VAL A 138 -6.16 4.59 -23.94
C VAL A 138 -4.94 4.10 -23.18
N HIS A 139 -4.39 2.96 -23.58
CA HIS A 139 -3.20 2.35 -22.99
C HIS A 139 -1.96 3.20 -23.24
N LEU A 140 -1.22 3.56 -22.18
CA LEU A 140 0.02 4.33 -22.29
C LEU A 140 1.28 3.54 -21.89
N GLY A 141 1.15 2.47 -21.09
CA GLY A 141 2.30 1.61 -20.75
C GLY A 141 2.24 1.04 -19.34
N LYS A 142 2.92 -0.08 -19.12
CA LYS A 142 3.02 -0.74 -17.81
C LYS A 142 3.84 0.13 -16.84
N ILE A 143 3.31 0.33 -15.64
CA ILE A 143 3.97 1.09 -14.56
C ILE A 143 4.35 0.23 -13.36
N GLY A 144 3.70 -0.93 -13.20
CA GLY A 144 4.06 -1.87 -12.14
C GLY A 144 3.55 -3.29 -12.37
N ALA A 145 3.97 -4.20 -11.50
CA ALA A 145 3.46 -5.56 -11.40
C ALA A 145 3.08 -5.85 -9.94
N GLY A 146 2.01 -6.61 -9.72
CA GLY A 146 1.63 -7.13 -8.40
C GLY A 146 1.38 -8.64 -8.48
N SER A 147 1.12 -9.30 -7.35
CA SER A 147 0.96 -10.78 -7.32
C SER A 147 -0.09 -11.32 -8.28
N TYR A 148 -1.21 -10.63 -8.41
CA TYR A 148 -2.36 -11.14 -9.18
C TYR A 148 -2.50 -10.49 -10.56
N GLY A 149 -1.53 -9.66 -10.96
CA GLY A 149 -1.63 -8.94 -12.22
C GLY A 149 -0.65 -7.80 -12.43
N LYS A 150 -1.06 -6.81 -13.22
CA LYS A 150 -0.21 -5.68 -13.63
C LYS A 150 -0.90 -4.36 -13.43
N VAL A 151 -0.11 -3.32 -13.20
CA VAL A 151 -0.58 -1.95 -13.12
C VAL A 151 -0.10 -1.21 -14.36
N VAL A 152 -1.04 -0.56 -15.04
CA VAL A 152 -0.80 0.06 -16.34
C VAL A 152 -1.35 1.49 -16.31
N LYS A 153 -0.60 2.42 -16.89
CA LYS A 153 -1.01 3.80 -17.06
C LYS A 153 -1.93 3.92 -18.26
N TYR A 154 -3.04 4.62 -18.08
CA TYR A 154 -4.00 4.92 -19.12
C TYR A 154 -4.34 6.42 -19.15
N ARG A 155 -4.86 6.89 -20.29
CA ARG A 155 -5.49 8.22 -20.42
C ARG A 155 -6.96 8.04 -20.76
N ASN A 156 -7.85 8.70 -20.03
CA ASN A 156 -9.26 8.73 -20.39
C ASN A 156 -9.51 9.79 -21.49
N ILE A 157 -10.14 9.39 -22.59
CA ILE A 157 -10.43 10.31 -23.70
C ILE A 157 -11.49 11.35 -23.37
N LYS A 158 -12.33 11.12 -22.36
CA LYS A 158 -13.45 12.00 -22.02
C LYS A 158 -13.02 13.23 -21.23
N ASP A 159 -12.06 13.06 -20.32
CA ASP A 159 -11.58 14.13 -19.42
C ASP A 159 -10.09 14.46 -19.62
N GLY A 160 -9.37 13.69 -20.45
CA GLY A 160 -7.94 13.86 -20.69
C GLY A 160 -7.03 13.45 -19.54
N ARG A 161 -7.57 12.99 -18.41
CA ARG A 161 -6.81 12.66 -17.19
C ARG A 161 -6.12 11.31 -17.29
N LEU A 162 -5.05 11.17 -16.51
CA LEU A 162 -4.29 9.94 -16.37
C LEU A 162 -4.86 9.08 -15.24
N TYR A 163 -4.82 7.76 -15.45
CA TYR A 163 -5.30 6.75 -14.50
C TYR A 163 -4.30 5.60 -14.37
N ALA A 164 -4.20 5.04 -13.17
CA ALA A 164 -3.52 3.78 -12.92
C ALA A 164 -4.56 2.67 -12.90
N ILE A 165 -4.48 1.70 -13.82
CA ILE A 165 -5.43 0.59 -13.88
C ILE A 165 -4.73 -0.69 -13.43
N LYS A 166 -5.17 -1.25 -12.30
CA LYS A 166 -4.77 -2.57 -11.79
C LYS A 166 -5.59 -3.61 -12.56
N VAL A 167 -4.91 -4.40 -13.40
CA VAL A 167 -5.49 -5.45 -14.23
C VAL A 167 -5.21 -6.80 -13.59
N LEU A 168 -6.26 -7.48 -13.13
CA LEU A 168 -6.19 -8.71 -12.34
C LEU A 168 -6.80 -9.90 -13.09
N SER A 169 -6.33 -11.12 -12.83
CA SER A 169 -6.91 -12.36 -13.38
C SER A 169 -7.84 -13.04 -12.36
N LYS A 170 -9.13 -13.12 -12.69
CA LYS A 170 -10.17 -13.73 -11.83
C LYS A 170 -9.88 -15.21 -11.61
N HIS A 171 -9.59 -15.96 -12.67
CA HIS A 171 -9.32 -17.39 -12.60
C HIS A 171 -8.12 -17.71 -11.71
N TYR A 172 -7.04 -16.93 -11.83
CA TYR A 172 -5.89 -17.08 -10.95
C TYR A 172 -6.26 -16.79 -9.50
N MET A 173 -6.94 -15.67 -9.23
CA MET A 173 -7.33 -15.28 -7.87
C MET A 173 -8.33 -16.23 -7.21
N LEU A 174 -9.22 -16.87 -7.98
CA LEU A 174 -10.16 -17.87 -7.47
C LEU A 174 -9.47 -19.18 -7.08
N LYS A 175 -8.29 -19.47 -7.66
CA LYS A 175 -7.48 -20.64 -7.32
C LYS A 175 -6.56 -20.40 -6.14
N VAL A 176 -6.08 -19.18 -5.96
CA VAL A 176 -5.21 -18.82 -4.83
C VAL A 176 -6.06 -18.72 -3.57
N ARG A 177 -5.84 -19.66 -2.65
CA ARG A 177 -6.41 -19.64 -1.30
C ARG A 177 -5.54 -18.78 -0.40
N VAL A 178 -6.18 -17.91 0.36
CA VAL A 178 -5.53 -17.06 1.38
C VAL A 178 -5.73 -17.67 2.76
N VAL A 179 -6.92 -18.24 2.99
CA VAL A 179 -7.30 -19.08 4.12
C VAL A 179 -8.17 -20.22 3.59
N ARG A 180 -8.39 -21.30 4.35
CA ARG A 180 -9.22 -22.46 3.95
C ARG A 180 -10.56 -22.08 3.27
N SER A 181 -11.18 -20.97 3.68
CA SER A 181 -12.48 -20.49 3.17
C SER A 181 -12.42 -19.25 2.25
N GLU A 182 -11.27 -18.57 2.14
CA GLU A 182 -11.15 -17.28 1.43
C GLU A 182 -10.17 -17.36 0.25
N THR A 183 -10.50 -16.65 -0.82
CA THR A 183 -9.68 -16.59 -2.05
C THR A 183 -9.05 -15.21 -2.17
N ALA A 184 -7.98 -15.07 -2.97
CA ALA A 184 -7.42 -13.76 -3.30
C ALA A 184 -8.45 -12.81 -3.93
N MET A 185 -9.49 -13.35 -4.58
CA MET A 185 -10.61 -12.56 -5.11
C MET A 185 -11.44 -11.92 -3.98
N THR A 186 -11.55 -12.59 -2.83
CA THR A 186 -12.29 -12.10 -1.66
C THR A 186 -11.59 -10.85 -1.10
N ASP A 187 -10.26 -10.90 -0.95
CA ASP A 187 -9.45 -9.77 -0.51
C ASP A 187 -9.56 -8.58 -1.48
N VAL A 188 -9.51 -8.83 -2.79
CA VAL A 188 -9.67 -7.76 -3.80
C VAL A 188 -11.06 -7.12 -3.73
N LEU A 189 -12.11 -7.91 -3.51
CA LEU A 189 -13.46 -7.36 -3.33
C LEU A 189 -13.60 -6.57 -2.03
N ARG A 190 -12.88 -6.96 -0.97
CA ARG A 190 -12.78 -6.20 0.28
C ARG A 190 -12.05 -4.88 0.07
N GLU A 191 -10.90 -4.90 -0.60
CA GLU A 191 -10.12 -3.71 -1.02
C GLU A 191 -11.03 -2.74 -1.77
N VAL A 192 -11.76 -3.22 -2.79
CA VAL A 192 -12.73 -2.42 -3.55
C VAL A 192 -13.81 -1.82 -2.66
N SER A 193 -14.36 -2.60 -1.74
CA SER A 193 -15.46 -2.19 -0.87
C SER A 193 -15.01 -1.11 0.13
N LEU A 194 -13.80 -1.23 0.68
CA LEU A 194 -13.16 -0.18 1.48
C LEU A 194 -12.98 1.11 0.67
N MET A 195 -12.34 1.03 -0.50
CA MET A 195 -12.07 2.21 -1.33
C MET A 195 -13.34 2.91 -1.84
N LYS A 196 -14.46 2.18 -1.98
CA LYS A 196 -15.78 2.74 -2.31
C LYS A 196 -16.35 3.63 -1.20
N MET A 197 -15.93 3.47 0.05
CA MET A 197 -16.39 4.28 1.18
C MET A 197 -15.49 5.47 1.47
N LEU A 198 -14.20 5.38 1.13
CA LEU A 198 -13.18 6.36 1.52
C LEU A 198 -13.12 7.55 0.55
N ASP A 199 -12.91 8.74 1.13
CA ASP A 199 -12.62 9.98 0.40
C ASP A 199 -11.71 10.87 1.26
N HIS A 200 -10.45 11.00 0.87
CA HIS A 200 -9.46 11.78 1.61
C HIS A 200 -8.36 12.30 0.67
N PRO A 201 -7.86 13.55 0.82
CA PRO A 201 -6.80 14.09 -0.04
C PRO A 201 -5.53 13.25 -0.02
N ASN A 202 -5.20 12.63 1.12
CA ASN A 202 -4.01 11.78 1.30
C ASN A 202 -4.30 10.28 1.12
N ILE A 203 -5.39 9.89 0.45
CA ILE A 203 -5.66 8.51 0.05
C ILE A 203 -5.83 8.44 -1.47
N VAL A 204 -5.31 7.37 -2.08
CA VAL A 204 -5.50 7.08 -3.50
C VAL A 204 -6.95 6.70 -3.76
N ASN A 205 -7.57 7.41 -4.70
CA ASN A 205 -8.97 7.29 -5.00
C ASN A 205 -9.28 6.18 -6.03
N LEU A 206 -10.23 5.30 -5.72
CA LEU A 206 -10.86 4.40 -6.68
C LEU A 206 -11.91 5.15 -7.51
N ILE A 207 -11.84 5.03 -8.83
CA ILE A 207 -12.66 5.80 -9.78
C ILE A 207 -13.72 4.91 -10.42
N GLU A 208 -13.32 3.70 -10.82
CA GLU A 208 -14.20 2.74 -11.47
C GLU A 208 -13.73 1.31 -11.22
N VAL A 209 -14.69 0.38 -11.13
CA VAL A 209 -14.46 -1.06 -11.19
C VAL A 209 -15.08 -1.59 -12.48
N ILE A 210 -14.28 -2.27 -13.30
CA ILE A 210 -14.76 -2.96 -14.50
C ILE A 210 -14.71 -4.47 -14.24
N ASP A 211 -15.89 -5.06 -14.09
CA ASP A 211 -16.10 -6.47 -13.81
C ASP A 211 -17.14 -7.04 -14.77
N ASP A 212 -16.67 -7.37 -15.98
CA ASP A 212 -17.50 -8.03 -16.98
C ASP A 212 -17.47 -9.55 -16.76
N PRO A 213 -18.63 -10.21 -16.55
CA PRO A 213 -18.70 -11.64 -16.26
C PRO A 213 -18.20 -12.53 -17.41
N ASN A 214 -18.11 -11.99 -18.64
CA ASN A 214 -17.68 -12.75 -19.82
C ASN A 214 -16.16 -12.72 -20.03
N THR A 215 -15.40 -12.11 -19.11
CA THR A 215 -13.94 -12.01 -19.20
C THR A 215 -13.28 -12.43 -17.89
N ASP A 216 -12.10 -13.06 -18.03
CA ASP A 216 -11.21 -13.38 -16.92
C ASP A 216 -10.60 -12.13 -16.25
N LYS A 217 -10.70 -10.94 -16.87
CA LYS A 217 -10.02 -9.76 -16.32
C LYS A 217 -10.94 -8.95 -15.41
N PHE A 218 -10.40 -8.55 -14.27
CA PHE A 218 -10.99 -7.60 -13.34
C PHE A 218 -10.13 -6.34 -13.32
N TYR A 219 -10.75 -5.16 -13.41
CA TYR A 219 -10.02 -3.90 -13.49
C TYR A 219 -10.43 -2.96 -12.37
N MET A 220 -9.44 -2.43 -11.67
CA MET A 220 -9.61 -1.31 -10.75
C MET A 220 -8.97 -0.07 -11.36
N VAL A 221 -9.79 0.93 -11.69
CA VAL A 221 -9.33 2.21 -12.21
C VAL A 221 -9.11 3.15 -11.04
N LEU A 222 -7.85 3.47 -10.78
CA LEU A 222 -7.40 4.34 -9.69
C LEU A 222 -6.95 5.69 -10.25
N GLU A 223 -7.00 6.74 -9.44
CA GLU A 223 -6.33 7.99 -9.79
C GLU A 223 -4.83 7.74 -10.01
N TYR A 224 -4.25 8.39 -11.01
CA TYR A 224 -2.82 8.31 -11.25
C TYR A 224 -2.08 9.38 -10.45
N VAL A 225 -1.14 8.95 -9.60
CA VAL A 225 -0.25 9.85 -8.86
C VAL A 225 1.09 9.91 -9.60
N GLU A 226 1.47 11.12 -10.04
CA GLU A 226 2.55 11.30 -11.01
C GLU A 226 3.98 11.20 -10.44
N GLY A 227 4.15 11.35 -9.12
CA GLY A 227 5.48 11.44 -8.52
C GLY A 227 6.09 10.10 -8.17
N LYS A 228 7.25 10.18 -7.51
CA LYS A 228 8.07 9.05 -7.12
C LYS A 228 7.61 8.46 -5.80
N MET A 229 7.98 7.20 -5.55
CA MET A 229 7.87 6.61 -4.22
C MET A 229 8.73 7.43 -3.25
N VAL A 230 8.27 7.48 -2.00
CA VAL A 230 9.06 8.01 -0.90
C VAL A 230 10.37 7.19 -0.83
N CYS A 231 11.53 7.84 -0.74
CA CYS A 231 12.86 7.20 -0.60
C CYS A 231 13.46 6.39 -1.78
N ASP A 232 13.15 6.74 -3.04
CA ASP A 232 13.57 6.04 -4.28
C ASP A 232 15.09 5.74 -4.44
N ASN A 233 15.99 6.42 -3.71
CA ASN A 233 17.45 6.36 -3.96
C ASN A 233 18.33 5.96 -2.76
N GLY A 234 17.77 5.54 -1.63
CA GLY A 234 18.56 5.27 -0.41
C GLY A 234 19.25 6.51 0.19
N ILE A 235 18.85 7.70 -0.27
CA ILE A 235 19.28 9.01 0.26
C ILE A 235 18.08 9.62 0.99
N GLY A 236 18.32 10.10 2.21
CA GLY A 236 17.31 10.81 2.99
C GLY A 236 16.77 12.06 2.27
N LEU A 237 15.50 12.36 2.47
CA LEU A 237 14.77 13.47 1.83
C LEU A 237 15.02 14.84 2.48
N GLY A 238 15.74 14.85 3.61
CA GLY A 238 15.94 16.02 4.47
C GLY A 238 14.71 16.33 5.35
N GLU A 239 14.95 16.95 6.51
CA GLU A 239 13.89 17.15 7.52
C GLU A 239 12.67 17.93 7.00
N ALA A 240 12.87 18.96 6.17
CA ALA A 240 11.78 19.80 5.67
C ALA A 240 10.79 19.00 4.80
N THR A 241 11.31 18.21 3.85
CA THR A 241 10.50 17.35 3.00
C THR A 241 9.85 16.24 3.80
N SER A 242 10.61 15.57 4.67
CA SER A 242 10.11 14.49 5.53
C SER A 242 9.01 14.97 6.46
N ARG A 243 9.10 16.20 6.99
CA ARG A 243 8.03 16.80 7.81
C ARG A 243 6.76 16.99 7.01
N LYS A 244 6.85 17.56 5.80
CA LYS A 244 5.69 17.75 4.92
C LYS A 244 5.01 16.41 4.60
N TYR A 245 5.80 15.41 4.23
CA TYR A 245 5.27 14.08 3.92
C TYR A 245 4.69 13.39 5.15
N LEU A 246 5.33 13.49 6.31
CA LEU A 246 4.79 12.94 7.55
C LEU A 246 3.44 13.55 7.91
N ARG A 247 3.26 14.87 7.72
CA ARG A 247 1.97 15.53 7.96
C ARG A 247 0.85 14.93 7.11
N ASP A 248 1.12 14.70 5.82
CA ASP A 248 0.18 14.06 4.89
C ASP A 248 -0.10 12.59 5.25
N ILE A 249 0.93 11.82 5.64
CA ILE A 249 0.81 10.42 6.07
C ILE A 249 -0.05 10.34 7.34
N VAL A 250 0.28 11.13 8.36
CA VAL A 250 -0.46 11.16 9.64
C VAL A 250 -1.91 11.55 9.42
N SER A 251 -2.18 12.55 8.56
CA SER A 251 -3.53 12.95 8.16
C SER A 251 -4.32 11.76 7.58
N GLY A 252 -3.72 11.05 6.60
CA GLY A 252 -4.35 9.89 5.97
C GLY A 252 -4.60 8.71 6.91
N VAL A 253 -3.61 8.36 7.76
CA VAL A 253 -3.75 7.24 8.71
C VAL A 253 -4.73 7.57 9.83
N MET A 254 -4.71 8.79 10.38
CA MET A 254 -5.72 9.22 11.35
C MET A 254 -7.14 9.16 10.77
N TYR A 255 -7.31 9.55 9.51
CA TYR A 255 -8.57 9.39 8.81
C TYR A 255 -9.01 7.92 8.75
N LEU A 256 -8.12 6.99 8.37
CA LEU A 256 -8.44 5.56 8.36
C LEU A 256 -8.83 5.04 9.76
N HIS A 257 -8.05 5.38 10.78
CA HIS A 257 -8.30 4.97 12.16
C HIS A 257 -9.63 5.51 12.70
N SER A 258 -10.03 6.72 12.30
CA SER A 258 -11.36 7.28 12.63
C SER A 258 -12.53 6.57 11.96
N HIS A 259 -12.25 5.73 10.95
CA HIS A 259 -13.21 4.84 10.31
C HIS A 259 -13.02 3.39 10.78
N ASN A 260 -12.27 3.15 11.85
CA ASN A 260 -11.92 1.82 12.34
C ASN A 260 -11.36 0.94 11.22
N ILE A 261 -10.51 1.54 10.39
CA ILE A 261 -9.76 0.85 9.35
C ILE A 261 -8.28 0.89 9.74
N ILE A 262 -7.68 -0.29 9.80
CA ILE A 262 -6.24 -0.47 9.98
C ILE A 262 -5.64 -0.71 8.60
N HIS A 263 -4.61 0.05 8.24
CA HIS A 263 -3.99 -0.11 6.94
C HIS A 263 -3.17 -1.39 6.88
N GLY A 264 -2.30 -1.62 7.86
CA GLY A 264 -1.50 -2.84 8.02
C GLY A 264 -0.28 -2.99 7.10
N ASP A 265 0.01 -2.01 6.24
CA ASP A 265 1.19 -2.02 5.34
C ASP A 265 1.64 -0.60 4.98
N ILE A 266 1.73 0.28 5.98
CA ILE A 266 2.29 1.62 5.81
C ILE A 266 3.80 1.50 5.57
N LYS A 267 4.23 1.84 4.36
CA LYS A 267 5.63 1.81 3.94
C LYS A 267 5.85 2.71 2.72
N PRO A 268 7.10 3.13 2.42
CA PRO A 268 7.40 4.03 1.31
C PRO A 268 6.85 3.59 -0.06
N ASP A 269 6.80 2.28 -0.36
CA ASP A 269 6.24 1.74 -1.62
C ASP A 269 4.75 2.06 -1.81
N ASN A 270 4.01 2.18 -0.70
CA ASN A 270 2.57 2.46 -0.69
C ASN A 270 2.26 3.95 -0.51
N LEU A 271 3.29 4.80 -0.49
CA LEU A 271 3.20 6.25 -0.34
C LEU A 271 3.60 6.95 -1.63
N LEU A 272 2.60 7.41 -2.37
CA LEU A 272 2.78 8.05 -3.67
C LEU A 272 2.79 9.57 -3.49
N VAL A 273 3.83 10.23 -4.02
CA VAL A 273 3.94 11.69 -3.97
C VAL A 273 3.29 12.31 -5.22
N THR A 274 2.42 13.29 -5.08
CA THR A 274 1.84 14.04 -6.21
C THR A 274 2.85 15.03 -6.79
N SER A 275 2.58 15.56 -7.99
CA SER A 275 3.39 16.64 -8.58
C SER A 275 3.36 17.95 -7.77
N THR A 276 2.36 18.14 -6.91
CA THR A 276 2.28 19.24 -5.92
C THR A 276 3.04 18.95 -4.62
N GLY A 277 3.65 17.77 -4.51
CA GLY A 277 4.41 17.33 -3.35
C GLY A 277 3.53 16.98 -2.16
N ASN A 278 2.34 16.40 -2.40
CA ASN A 278 1.49 15.82 -1.36
C ASN A 278 1.59 14.31 -1.36
N VAL A 279 1.48 13.65 -0.20
CA VAL A 279 1.49 12.18 -0.12
C VAL A 279 0.07 11.63 -0.19
N LYS A 280 -0.10 10.57 -0.99
CA LYS A 280 -1.30 9.73 -1.05
C LYS A 280 -0.96 8.29 -0.69
N ILE A 281 -1.70 7.75 0.27
CA ILE A 281 -1.62 6.36 0.72
C ILE A 281 -2.41 5.48 -0.23
N GLY A 282 -1.79 4.44 -0.76
CA GLY A 282 -2.42 3.44 -1.63
C GLY A 282 -2.21 2.01 -1.12
N ASP A 283 -2.74 1.05 -1.88
CA ASP A 283 -2.69 -0.39 -1.58
C ASP A 283 -3.37 -0.80 -0.26
N PHE A 284 -4.68 -1.07 -0.35
CA PHE A 284 -5.51 -1.50 0.77
C PHE A 284 -5.71 -3.02 0.81
N SER A 285 -4.85 -3.78 0.13
CA SER A 285 -5.03 -5.23 -0.08
C SER A 285 -5.02 -6.05 1.21
N VAL A 286 -4.32 -5.58 2.25
CA VAL A 286 -4.24 -6.23 3.56
C VAL A 286 -4.97 -5.48 4.66
N SER A 287 -5.68 -4.41 4.31
CA SER A 287 -6.38 -3.56 5.28
C SER A 287 -7.59 -4.27 5.88
N GLN A 288 -7.87 -3.96 7.15
CA GLN A 288 -9.00 -4.54 7.89
C GLN A 288 -9.90 -3.44 8.46
N ILE A 289 -11.20 -3.73 8.53
CA ILE A 289 -12.23 -2.83 9.07
C ILE A 289 -12.93 -3.51 10.25
N PHE A 290 -13.19 -2.72 11.28
CA PHE A 290 -13.78 -3.15 12.55
C PHE A 290 -15.12 -2.44 12.79
N GLU A 291 -16.00 -3.06 13.56
CA GLU A 291 -17.31 -2.48 13.89
C GLU A 291 -17.19 -1.38 14.92
N ASP A 292 -16.40 -1.66 15.95
CA ASP A 292 -16.16 -0.85 17.12
C ASP A 292 -14.67 -0.52 17.23
N ASP A 293 -14.26 -0.04 18.40
CA ASP A 293 -12.89 0.40 18.64
C ASP A 293 -11.94 -0.76 19.00
N ASP A 294 -12.43 -2.00 19.11
CA ASP A 294 -11.60 -3.21 19.30
C ASP A 294 -10.92 -3.59 17.98
N ASP A 295 -9.66 -3.15 17.85
CA ASP A 295 -8.80 -3.35 16.68
C ASP A 295 -7.82 -4.52 16.84
N MET A 296 -8.16 -5.51 17.67
CA MET A 296 -7.28 -6.65 17.92
C MET A 296 -7.13 -7.54 16.68
N LEU A 297 -5.88 -7.73 16.27
CA LEU A 297 -5.41 -8.53 15.14
C LEU A 297 -4.52 -9.67 15.62
N TRP A 298 -4.46 -10.77 14.86
CA TRP A 298 -3.64 -11.94 15.20
C TRP A 298 -2.50 -12.21 14.20
N ARG A 299 -2.62 -11.68 12.98
CA ARG A 299 -1.62 -11.89 11.91
C ARG A 299 -1.10 -10.57 11.41
N SER A 300 0.18 -10.53 11.07
CA SER A 300 0.83 -9.38 10.42
C SER A 300 1.22 -9.73 8.98
N PRO A 301 0.37 -9.43 7.99
CA PRO A 301 0.64 -9.73 6.57
C PRO A 301 1.63 -8.74 5.92
N GLY A 302 2.10 -7.75 6.67
CA GLY A 302 2.94 -6.65 6.18
C GLY A 302 4.40 -7.02 5.91
N THR A 303 5.14 -6.02 5.43
CA THR A 303 6.57 -6.19 5.12
C THR A 303 7.41 -6.27 6.41
N PRO A 304 8.26 -7.30 6.61
CA PRO A 304 8.88 -7.58 7.92
C PRO A 304 9.58 -6.41 8.62
N VAL A 305 10.30 -5.57 7.86
CA VAL A 305 11.05 -4.42 8.43
C VAL A 305 10.14 -3.30 8.97
N PHE A 306 8.85 -3.32 8.64
CA PHE A 306 7.83 -2.38 9.14
C PHE A 306 6.94 -3.00 10.23
N THR A 307 7.12 -4.29 10.52
CA THR A 307 6.34 -5.01 11.54
C THR A 307 6.67 -4.49 12.93
N ALA A 308 5.62 -4.29 13.75
CA ALA A 308 5.78 -3.83 15.13
C ALA A 308 6.28 -4.96 16.05
N PRO A 309 6.97 -4.65 17.17
CA PRO A 309 7.54 -5.67 18.07
C PRO A 309 6.51 -6.66 18.61
N GLU A 310 5.31 -6.18 18.95
CA GLU A 310 4.21 -7.01 19.44
C GLU A 310 3.67 -8.00 18.39
N CYS A 311 3.82 -7.67 17.11
CA CYS A 311 3.40 -8.53 16.01
C CYS A 311 4.40 -9.68 15.74
N CYS A 312 5.67 -9.53 16.14
CA CYS A 312 6.70 -10.56 15.98
C CYS A 312 6.48 -11.77 16.89
N GLN A 313 5.68 -11.62 17.96
CA GLN A 313 5.49 -12.64 19.01
C GLN A 313 4.33 -13.61 18.72
N GLY A 314 3.61 -13.44 17.59
CA GLY A 314 2.48 -14.29 17.22
C GLY A 314 1.24 -14.15 18.13
N SER A 315 1.23 -13.14 19.00
CA SER A 315 0.13 -12.82 19.91
C SER A 315 -0.83 -11.82 19.30
N ALA A 316 -2.03 -11.73 19.88
CA ALA A 316 -2.98 -10.70 19.51
C ALA A 316 -2.41 -9.29 19.79
N TYR A 317 -2.64 -8.34 18.89
CA TYR A 317 -2.08 -6.99 18.98
C TYR A 317 -3.06 -5.93 18.49
N HIS A 318 -2.90 -4.68 18.95
CA HIS A 318 -3.70 -3.55 18.51
C HIS A 318 -3.24 -3.02 17.16
N GLY A 319 -4.12 -3.02 16.16
CA GLY A 319 -3.80 -2.58 14.81
C GLY A 319 -3.38 -1.11 14.71
N ARG A 320 -3.99 -0.20 15.47
CA ARG A 320 -3.66 1.24 15.41
C ARG A 320 -2.24 1.52 15.92
N THR A 321 -1.80 0.82 16.96
CA THR A 321 -0.43 0.98 17.50
C THR A 321 0.60 0.39 16.54
N ALA A 322 0.26 -0.67 15.81
CA ALA A 322 1.10 -1.25 14.78
C ALA A 322 1.26 -0.34 13.55
N ASP A 323 0.17 0.27 13.05
CA ASP A 323 0.24 1.30 12.00
C ASP A 323 1.11 2.48 12.44
N THR A 324 1.02 2.89 13.72
CA THR A 324 1.83 3.99 14.26
C THR A 324 3.33 3.67 14.30
N TRP A 325 3.68 2.42 14.63
CA TRP A 325 5.06 1.94 14.51
C TRP A 325 5.56 2.00 13.06
N ALA A 326 4.74 1.54 12.10
CA ALA A 326 5.08 1.55 10.68
C ALA A 326 5.28 2.99 10.14
N VAL A 327 4.52 3.96 10.65
CA VAL A 327 4.75 5.41 10.41
C VAL A 327 6.12 5.84 10.96
N GLY A 328 6.52 5.38 12.14
CA GLY A 328 7.84 5.61 12.73
C GLY A 328 9.00 5.07 11.89
N VAL A 329 8.87 3.81 11.43
CA VAL A 329 9.87 3.18 10.55
C VAL A 329 9.95 3.95 9.22
N THR A 330 8.81 4.34 8.66
CA THR A 330 8.74 5.15 7.43
C THR A 330 9.41 6.50 7.61
N LEU A 331 9.19 7.20 8.73
CA LEU A 331 9.87 8.46 9.04
C LEU A 331 11.40 8.27 9.10
N TYR A 332 11.84 7.21 9.78
CA TYR A 332 13.26 6.88 9.86
C TYR A 332 13.88 6.68 8.46
N CYS A 333 13.18 5.96 7.58
CA CYS A 333 13.60 5.78 6.19
C CYS A 333 13.65 7.11 5.43
N MET A 334 12.67 8.00 5.62
CA MET A 334 12.67 9.32 4.97
C MET A 334 13.83 10.20 5.42
N ILE A 335 14.26 10.08 6.67
CA ILE A 335 15.38 10.88 7.21
C ILE A 335 16.72 10.29 6.81
N THR A 336 16.88 8.97 6.92
CA THR A 336 18.20 8.32 6.85
C THR A 336 18.48 7.61 5.53
N GLY A 337 17.44 7.28 4.76
CA GLY A 337 17.53 6.37 3.61
C GLY A 337 17.75 4.91 3.98
N LYS A 338 17.67 4.54 5.27
CA LYS A 338 17.93 3.19 5.79
C LYS A 338 16.75 2.67 6.61
N TYR A 339 16.77 1.39 6.93
CA TYR A 339 15.86 0.77 7.90
C TYR A 339 16.48 0.75 9.30
N PRO A 340 15.71 1.00 10.37
CA PRO A 340 16.25 1.08 11.72
C PRO A 340 16.68 -0.29 12.29
N PHE A 341 16.02 -1.39 11.87
CA PHE A 341 16.19 -2.72 12.49
C PHE A 341 16.49 -3.84 11.48
N LEU A 342 17.25 -3.56 10.41
CA LEU A 342 17.55 -4.55 9.38
C LEU A 342 18.62 -5.56 9.84
N GLY A 343 18.31 -6.85 9.77
CA GLY A 343 19.25 -7.97 9.94
C GLY A 343 19.70 -8.56 8.60
N GLU A 344 20.65 -9.49 8.62
CA GLU A 344 21.04 -10.26 7.44
C GLU A 344 20.01 -11.35 7.13
N THR A 345 19.31 -11.83 8.16
CA THR A 345 18.21 -12.79 8.06
C THR A 345 16.89 -12.21 8.57
N LEU A 346 15.78 -12.86 8.21
CA LEU A 346 14.45 -12.50 8.71
C LEU A 346 14.38 -12.63 10.24
N GLN A 347 14.97 -13.70 10.79
CA GLN A 347 15.03 -13.92 12.23
C GLN A 347 15.80 -12.79 12.93
N GLU A 348 16.98 -12.45 12.44
CA GLU A 348 17.76 -11.33 12.98
C GLU A 348 17.00 -10.00 12.89
N THR A 349 16.26 -9.77 11.80
CA THR A 349 15.42 -8.58 11.66
C THR A 349 14.36 -8.53 12.76
N TYR A 350 13.67 -9.64 13.04
CA TYR A 350 12.71 -9.70 14.14
C TYR A 350 13.36 -9.56 15.52
N ASP A 351 14.52 -10.15 15.73
CA ASP A 351 15.27 -10.04 16.98
C ASP A 351 15.67 -8.58 17.25
N LYS A 352 16.13 -7.85 16.23
CA LYS A 352 16.43 -6.41 16.33
C LYS A 352 15.18 -5.57 16.55
N ILE A 353 14.09 -5.87 15.85
CA ILE A 353 12.80 -5.20 16.06
C ILE A 353 12.33 -5.39 17.50
N ALA A 354 12.50 -6.56 18.09
CA ALA A 354 12.08 -6.82 19.46
C ALA A 354 12.99 -6.18 20.52
N ASN A 355 14.31 -6.25 20.32
CA ASN A 355 15.27 -6.04 21.42
C ASN A 355 16.15 -4.79 21.26
N ASP A 356 16.51 -4.40 20.04
CA ASP A 356 17.51 -3.35 19.83
C ASP A 356 16.86 -1.96 19.98
N PRO A 357 17.53 -1.01 20.67
CA PRO A 357 17.08 0.38 20.69
C PRO A 357 17.20 1.00 19.29
N VAL A 358 16.37 2.00 19.00
CA VAL A 358 16.52 2.78 17.76
C VAL A 358 17.80 3.61 17.80
N GLU A 359 18.64 3.49 16.79
CA GLU A 359 19.83 4.33 16.62
C GLU A 359 19.46 5.65 15.95
N ILE A 360 19.56 6.77 16.68
CA ILE A 360 19.27 8.09 16.13
C ILE A 360 20.56 8.74 15.59
N PRO A 361 20.62 9.19 14.31
CA PRO A 361 21.78 9.89 13.78
C PRO A 361 22.11 11.15 14.58
N GLY A 362 23.39 11.38 14.90
CA GLY A 362 23.82 12.48 15.77
C GLY A 362 23.64 13.89 15.20
N ASP A 363 23.39 14.02 13.90
CA ASP A 363 23.07 15.26 13.19
C ASP A 363 21.57 15.59 13.18
N THR A 364 20.73 14.73 13.76
CA THR A 364 19.28 14.90 13.88
C THR A 364 18.92 16.01 14.87
N SER A 365 17.94 16.86 14.53
CA SER A 365 17.46 17.87 15.48
C SER A 365 16.86 17.23 16.76
N PRO A 366 16.98 17.85 17.95
CA PRO A 366 16.48 17.26 19.21
C PRO A 366 14.99 16.91 19.17
N GLN A 367 14.18 17.70 18.48
CA GLN A 367 12.74 17.45 18.34
C GLN A 367 12.46 16.25 17.42
N LEU A 368 13.22 16.06 16.34
CA LEU A 368 13.07 14.90 15.48
C LEU A 368 13.53 13.62 16.19
N ALA A 369 14.62 13.71 16.97
CA ALA A 369 15.10 12.61 17.80
C ALA A 369 14.03 12.16 18.81
N ASP A 370 13.42 13.09 19.55
CA ASP A 370 12.33 12.80 20.50
C ASP A 370 11.13 12.15 19.78
N LEU A 371 10.73 12.68 18.63
CA LEU A 371 9.63 12.10 17.84
C LEU A 371 9.92 10.66 17.40
N MET A 372 11.10 10.40 16.83
CA MET A 372 11.47 9.06 16.35
C MET A 372 11.56 8.06 17.51
N GLN A 373 12.11 8.47 18.65
CA GLN A 373 12.19 7.61 19.84
C GLN A 373 10.80 7.23 20.38
N ARG A 374 9.85 8.17 20.39
CA ARG A 374 8.50 7.92 20.91
C ARG A 374 7.59 7.17 19.93
N LEU A 375 7.81 7.33 18.62
CA LEU A 375 7.15 6.54 17.57
C LEU A 375 7.64 5.08 17.57
N LEU A 376 8.95 4.88 17.77
CA LEU A 376 9.61 3.57 17.77
C LEU A 376 9.81 3.01 19.19
N TYR A 377 8.95 3.41 20.12
CA TYR A 377 8.91 2.83 21.45
C TYR A 377 8.36 1.40 21.38
N LYS A 378 9.07 0.45 21.99
CA LYS A 378 8.78 -0.99 21.83
C LYS A 378 7.45 -1.39 22.43
N ASP A 379 7.18 -0.95 23.65
CA ASP A 379 5.91 -1.19 24.34
C ASP A 379 4.77 -0.40 23.65
N PRO A 380 3.76 -1.07 23.07
CA PRO A 380 2.65 -0.40 22.42
C PRO A 380 1.83 0.51 23.36
N GLY A 381 1.78 0.21 24.67
CA GLY A 381 1.04 1.01 25.64
C GLY A 381 1.71 2.35 25.97
N HIS A 382 3.02 2.45 25.73
CA HIS A 382 3.81 3.69 25.91
C HIS A 382 4.17 4.36 24.57
N ARG A 383 3.86 3.71 23.44
CA ARG A 383 4.10 4.25 22.10
C ARG A 383 3.22 5.46 21.87
N MET A 384 3.79 6.49 21.25
CA MET A 384 3.05 7.73 20.95
C MET A 384 1.84 7.44 20.06
N THR A 385 0.69 8.02 20.36
CA THR A 385 -0.51 7.93 19.51
C THR A 385 -0.41 8.88 18.32
N LEU A 386 -1.10 8.60 17.21
CA LEU A 386 -1.07 9.49 16.04
C LEU A 386 -1.62 10.90 16.34
N GLN A 387 -2.56 11.05 17.27
CA GLN A 387 -3.03 12.36 17.73
C GLN A 387 -1.90 13.14 18.42
N ALA A 388 -1.08 12.47 19.23
CA ALA A 388 0.09 13.09 19.84
C ALA A 388 1.18 13.39 18.80
N VAL A 389 1.37 12.54 17.79
CA VAL A 389 2.26 12.81 16.64
C VAL A 389 1.81 14.06 15.90
N ALA A 390 0.51 14.19 15.61
CA ALA A 390 -0.06 15.34 14.91
C ALA A 390 0.21 16.68 15.63
N ALA A 391 0.23 16.66 16.97
CA ALA A 391 0.50 17.81 17.81
C ALA A 391 1.99 18.00 18.18
N HIS A 392 2.85 17.04 17.84
CA HIS A 392 4.25 17.04 18.25
C HIS A 392 4.99 18.28 17.69
N PRO A 393 5.84 18.98 18.47
CA PRO A 393 6.48 20.22 18.03
C PRO A 393 7.23 20.14 16.70
N TRP A 394 7.92 19.02 16.43
CA TRP A 394 8.60 18.82 15.15
C TRP A 394 7.62 18.71 13.96
N VAL A 395 6.44 18.13 14.18
CA VAL A 395 5.41 17.91 13.14
C VAL A 395 4.57 19.18 12.95
N ALA A 396 4.16 19.80 14.05
CA ALA A 396 3.33 20.98 14.05
C ALA A 396 4.07 22.21 13.51
N GLY A 397 5.31 22.43 13.97
CA GLY A 397 6.12 23.58 13.58
C GLY A 397 5.34 24.89 13.65
N ALA A 398 5.51 25.75 12.63
CA ALA A 398 4.76 27.00 12.51
C ALA A 398 3.35 26.82 11.92
N GLU A 399 3.07 25.69 11.27
CA GLU A 399 1.77 25.40 10.64
C GLU A 399 0.71 24.95 11.64
N GLY A 400 1.12 24.62 12.88
CA GLY A 400 0.26 24.05 13.90
C GLY A 400 0.01 22.55 13.69
N PRO A 401 -0.76 21.92 14.60
CA PRO A 401 -1.04 20.49 14.55
C PRO A 401 -1.63 20.04 13.21
N VAL A 402 -1.39 18.79 12.83
CA VAL A 402 -2.07 18.21 11.66
C VAL A 402 -3.58 18.20 11.94
N PRO A 403 -4.40 18.88 11.12
CA PRO A 403 -5.82 18.97 11.37
C PRO A 403 -6.49 17.61 11.15
N GLU A 404 -7.49 17.33 11.96
CA GLU A 404 -8.33 16.15 11.74
C GLU A 404 -9.21 16.35 10.50
N PHE A 405 -9.28 15.32 9.65
CA PHE A 405 -10.13 15.38 8.48
C PHE A 405 -11.60 15.21 8.85
N VAL A 406 -12.39 16.23 8.55
CA VAL A 406 -13.82 16.25 8.82
C VAL A 406 -14.57 15.59 7.68
N CYS A 407 -14.79 14.27 7.76
CA CYS A 407 -15.61 13.56 6.78
C CYS A 407 -17.12 13.87 6.94
N ARG A 408 -17.82 13.86 5.80
CA ARG A 408 -19.28 14.06 5.69
C ARG A 408 -20.11 12.95 6.34
N CYS A 409 -19.60 11.72 6.38
CA CYS A 409 -20.31 10.56 6.90
C CYS A 409 -20.61 10.67 8.41
N GLY A 410 -19.85 11.48 9.15
CA GLY A 410 -20.02 11.67 10.59
C GLY A 410 -19.63 10.46 11.46
N PHE A 411 -19.22 9.32 10.87
CA PHE A 411 -18.89 8.09 11.59
C PHE A 411 -17.78 8.33 12.64
N GLY A 412 -16.62 8.85 12.22
CA GLY A 412 -15.53 9.15 13.14
C GLY A 412 -15.82 10.23 14.19
N ARG A 413 -16.94 10.97 14.06
CA ARG A 413 -17.42 11.94 15.06
C ARG A 413 -18.34 11.29 16.09
N ARG A 414 -19.15 10.30 15.70
CA ARG A 414 -20.09 9.62 16.61
C ARG A 414 -19.37 8.75 17.64
N ASN A 415 -18.38 7.95 17.22
CA ASN A 415 -17.64 7.12 18.19
C ASN A 415 -17.04 7.97 19.31
N ARG A 416 -16.56 9.19 19.00
CA ARG A 416 -15.94 10.08 19.99
C ARG A 416 -16.91 10.69 21.00
N SER A 417 -18.14 11.01 20.61
CA SER A 417 -19.15 11.48 21.58
C SER A 417 -19.48 10.37 22.58
N ASP A 418 -19.61 9.15 22.06
CA ASP A 418 -19.96 7.99 22.86
C ASP A 418 -18.79 7.57 23.78
N SER A 419 -17.54 7.69 23.33
CA SER A 419 -16.36 7.47 24.19
C SER A 419 -16.19 8.54 25.27
N GLN A 420 -16.62 9.78 25.04
CA GLN A 420 -16.51 10.86 26.04
C GLN A 420 -17.62 10.79 27.10
N GLU A 421 -18.80 10.27 26.77
CA GLU A 421 -19.87 10.01 27.73
C GLU A 421 -19.61 8.76 28.58
N ALA A 422 -18.83 7.78 28.08
CA ALA A 422 -18.47 6.57 28.82
C ALA A 422 -17.37 6.75 29.88
N VAL A 423 -16.74 7.93 29.95
CA VAL A 423 -15.60 8.23 30.87
C VAL A 423 -15.98 9.30 31.92
N GLN A 424 -17.26 9.52 32.19
CA GLN A 424 -17.74 10.39 33.29
C GLN A 424 -18.33 9.61 34.46
#